data_AF-A3E3Q8-F1
#
_entry.id   AF-A3E3Q8-F1
#
_cell.length_a   1.000
_cell.length_b   1.000
_cell.length_c   1.000
_cell.angle_alpha   90.00
_cell.angle_beta   90.00
_cell.angle_gamma   90.00
#
_symmetry.space_group_name_H-M   'P 1'
#
loop_
_entity.id
_entity.type
_entity.pdbx_description
1 polymer ?
#
loop_
_entity_poly.entity_id
_entity_poly.type
_entity_poly.pdbx_seq_one_letter_code
_entity_poly.pdbx_strand_id
1 'polypeptide(L)'
;MHGAVGSKCPPPPPPPPPAAGKGSAAGGCSGIVSPGGACGSTAGCGTDGSINSMMGMNPIMMGMMGMGGMGMNPMMMMNNPMMRMGAAMMAANMQAMMGCMGNAGASTGGDGSAQAIAPMHPMEAQASLIDPRVKALCKEFSIEDKTCEVLHEAMKTREDYDDDLQALHMIMAHATGKGKKPLEVILTQIRAIKSGKFPGKELLDKDLWAFFEKYNLDDRVLHKLIDTLNARRDKKKDILDALDKRLGSAEQPAGLGLLVRLLEGLDETGRLPSPPRRLGGSGAPHDGRGERERDRGDRDRDDRRDRRGYEERRRSRSRDRR
;
A
#
# COMPACT_ATOMS: atom_id res chain seq x y z
N MET A 1 -62.67 8.99 23.85
CA MET A 1 -62.05 10.27 24.25
C MET A 1 -60.69 9.98 24.88
N HIS A 2 -59.62 9.95 24.09
CA HIS A 2 -58.24 9.85 24.59
C HIS A 2 -57.47 11.01 23.96
N GLY A 3 -57.02 11.94 24.81
CA GLY A 3 -56.35 13.17 24.41
C GLY A 3 -54.89 12.90 24.09
N ALA A 4 -54.48 13.24 22.86
CA ALA A 4 -53.09 13.27 22.46
C ALA A 4 -52.45 14.57 22.96
N VAL A 5 -51.54 14.44 23.94
CA VAL A 5 -50.70 15.54 24.42
C VAL A 5 -49.57 15.73 23.41
N GLY A 6 -49.66 16.82 22.62
CA GLY A 6 -48.64 17.18 21.64
C GLY A 6 -47.39 17.73 22.32
N SER A 7 -46.32 16.94 22.33
CA SER A 7 -44.99 17.35 22.77
C SER A 7 -44.41 18.35 21.77
N LYS A 8 -44.45 19.65 22.10
CA LYS A 8 -43.73 20.70 21.38
C LYS A 8 -42.22 20.47 21.54
N CYS A 9 -41.54 20.17 20.43
CA CYS A 9 -40.08 20.18 20.39
C CYS A 9 -39.53 21.60 20.70
N PRO A 10 -38.49 21.71 21.54
CA PRO A 10 -37.85 22.99 21.79
C PRO A 10 -37.13 23.49 20.52
N PRO A 11 -37.11 24.82 20.28
CA PRO A 11 -36.41 25.39 19.14
C PRO A 11 -34.88 25.18 19.26
N PRO A 12 -34.17 25.04 18.12
CA PRO A 12 -32.72 24.89 18.12
C PRO A 12 -32.02 26.15 18.66
N PRO A 13 -30.86 26.00 19.31
CA PRO A 13 -30.09 27.14 19.81
C PRO A 13 -29.58 28.02 18.65
N PRO A 14 -29.44 29.35 18.88
CA PRO A 14 -28.93 30.26 17.87
C PRO A 14 -27.45 29.96 17.54
N PRO A 15 -27.01 30.26 16.30
CA PRO A 15 -25.62 30.05 15.90
C PRO A 15 -24.66 30.98 16.67
N PRO A 16 -23.42 30.54 16.92
CA PRO A 16 -22.42 31.36 17.60
C PRO A 16 -22.05 32.60 16.76
N PRO A 17 -21.73 33.74 17.40
CA PRO A 17 -21.34 34.95 16.69
C PRO A 17 -20.00 34.77 15.95
N PRO A 18 -19.80 35.44 14.81
CA PRO A 18 -18.57 35.37 14.04
C PRO A 18 -17.38 35.89 14.85
N ALA A 19 -16.31 35.10 14.92
CA ALA A 19 -15.08 35.46 15.61
C ALA A 19 -14.47 36.73 14.96
N ALA A 20 -14.42 37.81 15.74
CA ALA A 20 -13.77 39.06 15.35
C ALA A 20 -12.28 38.80 15.08
N GLY A 21 -11.89 38.89 13.80
CA GLY A 21 -10.52 38.79 13.34
C GLY A 21 -9.68 39.94 13.87
N LYS A 22 -8.65 39.63 14.67
CA LYS A 22 -7.57 40.56 14.99
C LYS A 22 -6.63 40.62 13.78
N GLY A 23 -6.65 41.76 13.09
CA GLY A 23 -5.65 42.10 12.08
C GLY A 23 -4.28 42.28 12.73
N SER A 24 -3.27 41.66 12.12
CA SER A 24 -1.87 42.06 12.30
C SER A 24 -1.44 42.86 11.08
N ALA A 25 -1.18 44.14 11.33
CA ALA A 25 -0.59 45.08 10.39
C ALA A 25 0.95 44.99 10.45
N ALA A 26 1.54 45.35 9.31
CA ALA A 26 2.80 46.08 9.14
C ALA A 26 4.16 45.37 9.32
N GLY A 27 5.00 45.60 8.31
CA GLY A 27 6.44 45.29 8.24
C GLY A 27 6.76 44.56 6.92
N GLY A 28 7.22 45.17 5.83
CA GLY A 28 8.05 46.37 5.70
C GLY A 28 9.52 45.97 5.57
N CYS A 29 9.95 45.48 4.39
CA CYS A 29 11.35 45.51 3.99
C CYS A 29 11.47 45.62 2.46
N SER A 30 11.83 46.83 2.03
CA SER A 30 12.27 47.16 0.69
C SER A 30 13.69 46.62 0.45
N GLY A 31 13.94 46.19 -0.79
CA GLY A 31 15.23 46.36 -1.47
C GLY A 31 16.32 45.34 -1.16
N ILE A 32 16.67 44.53 -2.15
CA ILE A 32 18.02 44.52 -2.77
C ILE A 32 17.83 43.93 -4.18
N VAL A 33 18.15 44.77 -5.16
CA VAL A 33 18.23 44.45 -6.58
C VAL A 33 19.67 43.96 -6.81
N SER A 34 19.85 42.68 -7.12
CA SER A 34 21.14 42.16 -7.59
C SER A 34 21.10 42.02 -9.12
N PRO A 35 21.95 42.73 -9.87
CA PRO A 35 22.07 42.56 -11.31
C PRO A 35 23.19 41.56 -11.63
N GLY A 36 23.02 40.83 -12.74
CA GLY A 36 24.15 40.26 -13.49
C GLY A 36 24.31 38.75 -13.38
N GLY A 37 23.88 38.05 -14.43
CA GLY A 37 24.11 36.62 -14.59
C GLY A 37 23.62 36.14 -15.96
N ALA A 38 24.17 36.71 -17.03
CA ALA A 38 23.96 36.26 -18.39
C ALA A 38 24.89 35.06 -18.70
N CYS A 39 24.31 33.91 -19.00
CA CYS A 39 24.82 32.85 -19.89
C CYS A 39 23.80 31.68 -19.85
N GLY A 40 23.46 30.97 -20.90
CA GLY A 40 23.72 31.09 -22.31
C GLY A 40 22.67 30.24 -23.02
N SER A 41 22.23 30.71 -24.18
CA SER A 41 21.34 30.00 -25.08
C SER A 41 22.01 28.73 -25.61
N THR A 42 21.33 27.58 -25.54
CA THR A 42 21.52 26.50 -26.50
C THR A 42 20.19 26.18 -27.14
N ALA A 43 20.13 26.54 -28.43
CA ALA A 43 19.09 26.22 -29.37
C ALA A 43 19.41 24.91 -30.10
N GLY A 44 18.37 24.27 -30.65
CA GLY A 44 18.44 23.15 -31.60
C GLY A 44 18.41 21.79 -30.88
N CYS A 45 17.65 20.78 -31.27
CA CYS A 45 16.95 20.37 -32.50
C CYS A 45 15.86 19.35 -32.02
N GLY A 46 14.69 19.14 -32.62
CA GLY A 46 14.37 19.09 -34.03
C GLY A 46 14.65 17.70 -34.60
N THR A 47 13.81 16.69 -34.30
CA THR A 47 13.59 15.53 -35.19
C THR A 47 12.27 14.82 -34.86
N ASP A 48 11.35 14.99 -35.79
CA ASP A 48 10.25 14.10 -36.15
C ASP A 48 10.80 12.73 -36.61
N GLY A 49 10.05 11.63 -36.47
CA GLY A 49 10.52 10.34 -36.97
C GLY A 49 9.83 9.08 -36.44
N SER A 50 8.66 8.79 -37.00
CA SER A 50 7.98 7.49 -36.97
C SER A 50 8.74 6.45 -37.80
N ILE A 51 9.19 5.31 -37.23
CA ILE A 51 9.50 4.09 -38.00
C ILE A 51 9.25 2.81 -37.16
N ASN A 52 8.46 1.93 -37.77
CA ASN A 52 8.24 0.51 -37.47
C ASN A 52 9.52 -0.34 -37.35
N SER A 53 9.36 -1.49 -36.68
CA SER A 53 10.05 -2.77 -36.92
C SER A 53 11.56 -2.85 -36.71
N MET A 54 12.00 -3.74 -35.82
CA MET A 54 12.73 -4.96 -36.25
C MET A 54 13.05 -5.91 -35.08
N MET A 55 12.94 -7.19 -35.41
CA MET A 55 13.39 -8.35 -34.66
C MET A 55 14.92 -8.37 -34.50
N GLY A 56 15.41 -9.13 -33.52
CA GLY A 56 16.60 -9.96 -33.73
C GLY A 56 17.73 -9.83 -32.71
N MET A 57 17.91 -10.92 -31.95
CA MET A 57 19.20 -11.58 -31.64
C MET A 57 20.28 -10.81 -30.83
N ASN A 58 20.47 -11.25 -29.56
CA ASN A 58 21.67 -11.88 -28.93
C ASN A 58 23.11 -11.38 -29.27
N PRO A 59 24.16 -11.80 -28.53
CA PRO A 59 24.38 -11.94 -27.07
C PRO A 59 25.82 -11.46 -26.64
N ILE A 60 26.20 -11.65 -25.37
CA ILE A 60 27.59 -11.67 -24.82
C ILE A 60 28.46 -10.41 -24.99
N MET A 61 28.75 -9.73 -23.87
CA MET A 61 30.00 -8.99 -23.55
C MET A 61 29.74 -8.22 -22.24
N MET A 62 30.66 -7.89 -21.34
CA MET A 62 32.07 -8.15 -21.11
C MET A 62 32.30 -7.63 -19.67
N GLY A 63 33.29 -8.15 -18.96
CA GLY A 63 33.44 -7.93 -17.52
C GLY A 63 33.52 -6.49 -17.02
N MET A 64 33.04 -6.31 -15.78
CA MET A 64 33.53 -5.31 -14.83
C MET A 64 33.64 -6.04 -13.49
N MET A 65 34.86 -6.30 -13.04
CA MET A 65 35.47 -5.59 -11.89
C MET A 65 34.48 -5.49 -10.72
N GLY A 66 34.60 -6.29 -9.67
CA GLY A 66 35.76 -6.25 -8.80
C GLY A 66 35.60 -5.14 -7.75
N MET A 67 34.60 -5.25 -6.87
CA MET A 67 34.58 -4.50 -5.61
C MET A 67 34.58 -5.49 -4.44
N GLY A 68 35.70 -5.50 -3.75
CA GLY A 68 36.00 -6.36 -2.62
C GLY A 68 35.13 -6.07 -1.40
N GLY A 69 34.98 -7.12 -0.61
CA GLY A 69 34.25 -7.10 0.66
C GLY A 69 34.91 -6.21 1.71
N MET A 70 34.06 -5.45 2.40
CA MET A 70 34.36 -4.96 3.73
C MET A 70 34.03 -6.06 4.74
N GLY A 71 35.08 -6.70 5.26
CA GLY A 71 34.99 -7.64 6.38
C GLY A 71 34.67 -6.90 7.67
N MET A 72 33.54 -7.24 8.28
CA MET A 72 33.25 -6.89 9.69
C MET A 72 33.89 -7.92 10.62
N ASN A 73 34.67 -7.43 11.58
CA ASN A 73 35.36 -8.21 12.61
C ASN A 73 34.37 -8.92 13.56
N PRO A 74 34.55 -10.22 13.89
CA PRO A 74 33.65 -10.95 14.78
C PRO A 74 34.07 -11.02 16.26
N MET A 75 34.91 -10.11 16.79
CA MET A 75 35.49 -10.28 18.15
C MET A 75 35.29 -9.13 19.17
N MET A 76 34.19 -8.38 19.09
CA MET A 76 33.88 -7.28 20.05
C MET A 76 32.51 -7.43 20.77
N MET A 77 31.99 -8.65 20.96
CA MET A 77 30.67 -8.87 21.57
C MET A 77 30.67 -9.71 22.86
N MET A 78 31.67 -9.55 23.73
CA MET A 78 31.77 -10.33 24.98
C MET A 78 31.50 -9.56 26.28
N ASN A 79 30.85 -8.39 26.27
CA ASN A 79 30.54 -7.73 27.57
C ASN A 79 29.33 -6.78 27.66
N ASN A 80 28.30 -6.89 26.80
CA ASN A 80 27.08 -6.09 26.96
C ASN A 80 25.95 -6.88 27.64
N PRO A 81 25.64 -6.63 28.94
CA PRO A 81 24.58 -7.35 29.67
C PRO A 81 23.15 -7.02 29.23
N MET A 82 22.93 -6.09 28.29
CA MET A 82 21.58 -5.77 27.78
C MET A 82 21.10 -6.63 26.59
N MET A 83 21.96 -7.39 25.90
CA MET A 83 21.52 -8.22 24.75
C MET A 83 21.00 -9.61 25.14
N ARG A 84 21.02 -9.98 26.42
CA ARG A 84 20.61 -11.32 26.87
C ARG A 84 19.10 -11.54 26.90
N MET A 85 18.28 -10.48 26.78
CA MET A 85 16.81 -10.62 26.86
C MET A 85 16.12 -10.81 25.50
N GLY A 86 16.82 -10.56 24.38
CA GLY A 86 16.24 -10.68 23.02
C GLY A 86 16.30 -12.08 22.40
N ALA A 87 17.25 -12.93 22.82
CA ALA A 87 17.45 -14.25 22.22
C ALA A 87 16.42 -15.31 22.67
N ALA A 88 15.74 -15.11 23.80
CA ALA A 88 14.74 -16.06 24.29
C ALA A 88 13.40 -15.98 23.52
N MET A 89 13.07 -14.84 22.90
CA MET A 89 11.79 -14.66 22.23
C MET A 89 11.79 -15.14 20.76
N MET A 90 12.96 -15.24 20.13
CA MET A 90 13.09 -15.80 18.77
C MET A 90 13.06 -17.33 18.74
N ALA A 91 13.40 -18.02 19.83
CA ALA A 91 13.33 -19.48 19.91
C ALA A 91 11.89 -20.00 19.96
N ALA A 92 10.97 -19.26 20.59
CA ALA A 92 9.56 -19.66 20.69
C ALA A 92 8.81 -19.58 19.34
N ASN A 93 9.17 -18.64 18.46
CA ASN A 93 8.47 -18.46 17.18
C ASN A 93 8.93 -19.45 16.10
N MET A 94 10.13 -20.02 16.23
CA MET A 94 10.63 -21.00 15.27
C MET A 94 10.04 -22.41 15.50
N GLN A 95 9.56 -22.69 16.71
CA GLN A 95 8.96 -23.99 17.08
C GLN A 95 7.49 -24.10 16.62
N ALA A 96 6.78 -22.98 16.44
CA ALA A 96 5.41 -22.97 15.92
C ALA A 96 5.32 -23.22 14.40
N MET A 97 6.35 -22.86 13.63
CA MET A 97 6.33 -23.06 12.16
C MET A 97 6.70 -24.50 11.73
N MET A 98 7.28 -25.30 12.62
CA MET A 98 7.63 -26.70 12.34
C MET A 98 6.47 -27.69 12.63
N GLY A 99 5.40 -27.25 13.29
CA GLY A 99 4.23 -28.08 13.62
C GLY A 99 3.20 -28.24 12.48
N CYS A 100 3.20 -27.36 11.47
CA CYS A 100 2.20 -27.39 10.39
C CYS A 100 2.58 -28.28 9.18
N MET A 101 3.73 -28.95 9.20
CA MET A 101 4.19 -29.84 8.11
C MET A 101 4.20 -31.34 8.49
N GLY A 102 3.66 -31.69 9.65
CA GLY A 102 3.68 -33.06 10.19
C GLY A 102 2.50 -33.97 9.81
N ASN A 103 1.51 -33.52 9.03
CA ASN A 103 0.27 -34.29 8.81
C ASN A 103 0.08 -34.86 7.39
N ALA A 104 1.16 -35.18 6.69
CA ALA A 104 1.11 -35.72 5.32
C ALA A 104 1.77 -37.12 5.20
N GLY A 105 1.58 -37.98 6.20
CA GLY A 105 2.21 -39.30 6.20
C GLY A 105 1.60 -40.31 7.16
N ALA A 106 0.34 -40.69 6.95
CA ALA A 106 -0.21 -41.96 7.44
C ALA A 106 -1.64 -42.19 6.88
N SER A 107 -1.76 -42.73 5.66
CA SER A 107 -2.97 -43.46 5.26
C SER A 107 -2.68 -44.32 4.02
N THR A 108 -1.89 -45.37 4.25
CA THR A 108 -1.75 -46.50 3.32
C THR A 108 -2.42 -47.69 4.00
N GLY A 109 -3.48 -48.22 3.38
CA GLY A 109 -4.10 -49.50 3.77
C GLY A 109 -5.35 -49.35 4.64
N GLY A 110 -6.53 -49.47 4.01
CA GLY A 110 -7.81 -49.55 4.69
C GLY A 110 -8.89 -50.00 3.72
N ASP A 111 -9.36 -51.23 3.92
CA ASP A 111 -10.12 -52.08 3.02
C ASP A 111 -11.45 -51.53 2.51
N GLY A 112 -11.88 -52.13 1.39
CA GLY A 112 -13.11 -51.88 0.68
C GLY A 112 -14.34 -51.88 1.57
N SER A 113 -14.93 -50.70 1.74
CA SER A 113 -16.35 -50.56 1.99
C SER A 113 -16.96 -49.94 0.73
N ALA A 114 -17.73 -50.78 0.02
CA ALA A 114 -18.61 -50.35 -1.06
C ALA A 114 -19.68 -49.43 -0.46
N GLN A 115 -19.38 -48.14 -0.31
CA GLN A 115 -20.39 -47.15 -0.03
C GLN A 115 -21.23 -47.01 -1.28
N ALA A 116 -22.48 -47.44 -1.14
CA ALA A 116 -23.54 -47.25 -2.10
C ALA A 116 -23.51 -45.81 -2.61
N ILE A 117 -23.28 -45.68 -3.91
CA ILE A 117 -23.38 -44.44 -4.66
C ILE A 117 -24.83 -43.98 -4.51
N ALA A 118 -25.10 -43.13 -3.52
CA ALA A 118 -26.38 -42.47 -3.39
C ALA A 118 -26.61 -41.71 -4.71
N PRO A 119 -27.80 -41.85 -5.33
CA PRO A 119 -28.10 -41.19 -6.58
C PRO A 119 -27.93 -39.69 -6.38
N MET A 120 -26.91 -39.13 -7.03
CA MET A 120 -26.75 -37.70 -7.14
C MET A 120 -28.01 -37.19 -7.81
N HIS A 121 -28.91 -36.61 -7.02
CA HIS A 121 -30.07 -35.91 -7.54
C HIS A 121 -29.54 -34.91 -8.57
N PRO A 122 -30.06 -34.91 -9.81
CA PRO A 122 -29.77 -33.83 -10.73
C PRO A 122 -30.20 -32.56 -10.00
N MET A 123 -29.22 -31.77 -9.56
CA MET A 123 -29.43 -30.43 -9.04
C MET A 123 -29.97 -29.67 -10.23
N GLU A 124 -31.29 -29.75 -10.40
CA GLU A 124 -32.04 -28.94 -11.34
C GLU A 124 -31.62 -27.53 -11.00
N ALA A 125 -30.85 -26.94 -11.91
CA ALA A 125 -30.37 -25.60 -11.82
C ALA A 125 -31.62 -24.72 -11.74
N GLN A 126 -32.07 -24.45 -10.52
CA GLN A 126 -32.87 -23.29 -10.23
C GLN A 126 -31.96 -22.17 -10.66
N ALA A 127 -32.12 -21.75 -11.92
CA ALA A 127 -31.50 -20.58 -12.47
C ALA A 127 -32.07 -19.43 -11.65
N SER A 128 -31.41 -19.20 -10.50
CA SER A 128 -31.73 -18.13 -9.57
C SER A 128 -31.88 -16.92 -10.43
N LEU A 129 -33.07 -16.31 -10.41
CA LEU A 129 -33.38 -15.18 -11.24
C LEU A 129 -32.35 -14.09 -10.90
N ILE A 130 -31.33 -13.96 -11.76
CA ILE A 130 -30.24 -13.01 -11.57
C ILE A 130 -30.85 -11.63 -11.75
N ASP A 131 -30.52 -10.70 -10.85
CA ASP A 131 -31.00 -9.33 -10.97
C ASP A 131 -30.57 -8.77 -12.35
N PRO A 132 -31.51 -8.19 -13.13
CA PRO A 132 -31.20 -7.68 -14.46
C PRO A 132 -30.10 -6.61 -14.47
N ARG A 133 -29.91 -5.87 -13.38
CA ARG A 133 -28.87 -4.84 -13.24
C ARG A 133 -27.48 -5.43 -13.06
N VAL A 134 -27.35 -6.50 -12.27
CA VAL A 134 -26.08 -7.26 -12.16
C VAL A 134 -25.73 -7.90 -13.49
N LYS A 135 -26.74 -8.49 -14.18
CA LYS A 135 -26.55 -9.06 -15.50
C LYS A 135 -26.12 -8.02 -16.54
N ALA A 136 -26.70 -6.82 -16.51
CA ALA A 136 -26.31 -5.72 -17.38
C ALA A 136 -24.84 -5.30 -17.14
N LEU A 137 -24.44 -5.16 -15.87
CA LEU A 137 -23.06 -4.84 -15.50
C LEU A 137 -22.08 -5.92 -15.96
N CYS A 138 -22.37 -7.20 -15.71
CA CYS A 138 -21.51 -8.29 -16.17
C CYS A 138 -21.42 -8.35 -17.70
N LYS A 139 -22.51 -8.06 -18.42
CA LYS A 139 -22.53 -8.01 -19.89
C LYS A 139 -21.67 -6.86 -20.44
N GLU A 140 -21.73 -5.68 -19.83
CA GLU A 140 -20.94 -4.50 -20.23
C GLU A 140 -19.43 -4.80 -20.22
N PHE A 141 -18.96 -5.51 -19.18
CA PHE A 141 -17.55 -5.87 -19.03
C PHE A 141 -17.18 -7.27 -19.56
N SER A 142 -18.08 -7.93 -20.30
CA SER A 142 -17.88 -9.28 -20.86
C SER A 142 -17.48 -10.35 -19.81
N ILE A 143 -18.13 -10.35 -18.65
CA ILE A 143 -17.93 -11.32 -17.59
C ILE A 143 -18.82 -12.56 -17.82
N GLU A 144 -18.28 -13.75 -17.55
CA GLU A 144 -19.00 -15.02 -17.66
C GLU A 144 -20.21 -15.11 -16.71
N ASP A 145 -21.29 -15.75 -17.17
CA ASP A 145 -22.54 -15.94 -16.41
C ASP A 145 -22.32 -16.61 -15.05
N LYS A 146 -21.38 -17.56 -14.97
CA LYS A 146 -21.00 -18.22 -13.69
C LYS A 146 -20.50 -17.22 -12.65
N THR A 147 -19.72 -16.22 -13.08
CA THR A 147 -19.20 -15.19 -12.17
C THR A 147 -20.31 -14.19 -11.81
N CYS A 148 -21.24 -13.93 -12.73
CA CYS A 148 -22.43 -13.12 -12.50
C CYS A 148 -23.33 -13.71 -11.39
N GLU A 149 -23.53 -15.04 -11.37
CA GLU A 149 -24.27 -15.74 -10.31
C GLU A 149 -23.60 -15.57 -8.95
N VAL A 150 -22.27 -15.74 -8.90
CA VAL A 150 -21.49 -15.60 -7.66
C VAL A 150 -21.53 -14.16 -7.13
N LEU A 151 -21.52 -13.16 -8.02
CA LEU A 151 -21.69 -11.76 -7.67
C LEU A 151 -23.09 -11.48 -7.12
N HIS A 152 -24.14 -11.97 -7.78
CA HIS A 152 -25.53 -11.81 -7.33
C HIS A 152 -25.74 -12.39 -5.92
N GLU A 153 -25.25 -13.60 -5.67
CA GLU A 153 -25.32 -14.22 -4.35
C GLU A 153 -24.53 -13.44 -3.30
N ALA A 154 -23.36 -12.89 -3.65
CA ALA A 154 -22.61 -12.02 -2.75
C ALA A 154 -23.39 -10.73 -2.42
N MET A 155 -24.03 -10.14 -3.42
CA MET A 155 -24.77 -8.89 -3.25
C MET A 155 -26.03 -9.04 -2.40
N LYS A 156 -26.74 -10.17 -2.48
CA LYS A 156 -27.92 -10.44 -1.64
C LYS A 156 -27.63 -10.41 -0.13
N THR A 157 -26.37 -10.60 0.26
CA THR A 157 -25.99 -10.61 1.69
C THR A 157 -25.89 -9.20 2.30
N ARG A 158 -25.93 -8.14 1.48
CA ARG A 158 -25.75 -6.75 1.92
C ARG A 158 -27.06 -5.97 1.82
N GLU A 159 -27.21 -5.00 2.72
CA GLU A 159 -28.38 -4.10 2.76
C GLU A 159 -28.26 -2.98 1.70
N ASP A 160 -27.05 -2.49 1.44
CA ASP A 160 -26.76 -1.36 0.54
C ASP A 160 -26.58 -1.78 -0.93
N TYR A 161 -27.49 -2.59 -1.45
CA TYR A 161 -27.37 -3.24 -2.77
C TYR A 161 -27.14 -2.25 -3.93
N ASP A 162 -27.92 -1.16 -3.97
CA ASP A 162 -27.92 -0.21 -5.09
C ASP A 162 -26.64 0.64 -5.11
N ASP A 163 -26.20 1.09 -3.93
CA ASP A 163 -24.99 1.89 -3.76
C ASP A 163 -23.74 1.06 -4.10
N ASP A 164 -23.70 -0.19 -3.65
CA ASP A 164 -22.60 -1.10 -3.93
C ASP A 164 -22.48 -1.40 -5.44
N LEU A 165 -23.61 -1.55 -6.15
CA LEU A 165 -23.61 -1.82 -7.58
C LEU A 165 -23.06 -0.63 -8.40
N GLN A 166 -23.41 0.60 -8.00
CA GLN A 166 -22.86 1.81 -8.61
C GLN A 166 -21.37 1.95 -8.35
N ALA A 167 -20.94 1.75 -7.09
CA ALA A 167 -19.52 1.80 -6.73
C ALA A 167 -18.70 0.74 -7.47
N LEU A 168 -19.27 -0.46 -7.64
CA LEU A 168 -18.65 -1.55 -8.39
C LEU A 168 -18.45 -1.19 -9.86
N HIS A 169 -19.46 -0.59 -10.49
CA HIS A 169 -19.36 -0.09 -11.87
C HIS A 169 -18.22 0.93 -12.01
N MET A 170 -18.12 1.90 -11.10
CA MET A 170 -17.06 2.92 -11.10
C MET A 170 -15.66 2.29 -10.96
N ILE A 171 -15.47 1.36 -10.02
CA ILE A 171 -14.20 0.63 -9.84
C ILE A 171 -13.83 -0.13 -11.10
N MET A 172 -14.78 -0.84 -11.69
CA MET A 172 -14.55 -1.64 -12.90
C MET A 172 -14.19 -0.78 -14.10
N ALA A 173 -14.97 0.28 -14.36
CA ALA A 173 -14.71 1.22 -15.45
C ALA A 173 -13.30 1.82 -15.34
N HIS A 174 -12.93 2.29 -14.15
CA HIS A 174 -11.61 2.86 -13.90
C HIS A 174 -10.48 1.82 -14.01
N ALA A 175 -10.65 0.62 -13.47
CA ALA A 175 -9.64 -0.44 -13.53
C ALA A 175 -9.42 -0.95 -14.96
N THR A 176 -10.50 -1.09 -15.75
CA THR A 176 -10.43 -1.47 -17.16
C THR A 176 -9.81 -0.35 -18.01
N GLY A 177 -10.08 0.92 -17.70
CA GLY A 177 -9.39 2.06 -18.30
C GLY A 177 -7.87 2.05 -18.08
N LYS A 178 -7.41 1.45 -16.97
CA LYS A 178 -5.99 1.21 -16.66
C LYS A 178 -5.41 -0.07 -17.29
N GLY A 179 -6.19 -0.79 -18.10
CA GLY A 179 -5.77 -2.03 -18.75
C GLY A 179 -5.81 -3.28 -17.86
N LYS A 180 -6.43 -3.21 -16.66
CA LYS A 180 -6.65 -4.40 -15.84
C LYS A 180 -7.76 -5.26 -16.43
N LYS A 181 -7.62 -6.58 -16.33
CA LYS A 181 -8.65 -7.52 -16.82
C LYS A 181 -9.92 -7.39 -15.95
N PRO A 182 -11.11 -7.16 -16.54
CA PRO A 182 -12.34 -6.99 -15.77
C PRO A 182 -12.66 -8.19 -14.86
N LEU A 183 -12.34 -9.41 -15.33
CA LEU A 183 -12.54 -10.66 -14.57
C LEU A 183 -11.74 -10.70 -13.26
N GLU A 184 -10.49 -10.25 -13.27
CA GLU A 184 -9.64 -10.25 -12.07
C GLU A 184 -10.13 -9.20 -11.05
N VAL A 185 -10.58 -8.04 -11.56
CA VAL A 185 -11.13 -6.95 -10.75
C VAL A 185 -12.42 -7.42 -10.08
N ILE A 186 -13.38 -7.98 -10.83
CA ILE A 186 -14.67 -8.41 -10.27
C ILE A 186 -14.51 -9.52 -9.24
N LEU A 187 -13.62 -10.50 -9.46
CA LEU A 187 -13.38 -11.57 -8.47
C LEU A 187 -12.79 -11.03 -7.16
N THR A 188 -11.93 -10.01 -7.26
CA THR A 188 -11.38 -9.32 -6.09
C THR A 188 -12.47 -8.57 -5.34
N GLN A 189 -13.38 -7.88 -6.05
CA GLN A 189 -14.49 -7.16 -5.43
C GLN A 189 -15.55 -8.09 -4.84
N ILE A 190 -15.87 -9.21 -5.50
CA ILE A 190 -16.75 -10.27 -4.94
C ILE A 190 -16.19 -10.76 -3.59
N ARG A 191 -14.87 -10.96 -3.49
CA ARG A 191 -14.23 -11.36 -2.22
C ARG A 191 -14.35 -10.26 -1.17
N ALA A 192 -14.17 -9.00 -1.54
CA ALA A 192 -14.36 -7.86 -0.65
C ALA A 192 -15.80 -7.77 -0.13
N ILE A 193 -16.79 -7.91 -1.02
CA ILE A 193 -18.24 -7.91 -0.72
C ILE A 193 -18.58 -9.04 0.26
N LYS A 194 -18.17 -10.28 -0.04
CA LYS A 194 -18.40 -11.44 0.84
C LYS A 194 -17.76 -11.29 2.22
N SER A 195 -16.64 -10.59 2.31
CA SER A 195 -15.97 -10.32 3.60
C SER A 195 -16.53 -9.12 4.36
N GLY A 196 -17.52 -8.41 3.81
CA GLY A 196 -18.07 -7.19 4.40
C GLY A 196 -17.12 -5.99 4.36
N LYS A 197 -16.01 -6.08 3.62
CA LYS A 197 -14.98 -5.03 3.55
C LYS A 197 -15.15 -4.09 2.37
N PHE A 198 -16.14 -4.32 1.52
CA PHE A 198 -16.39 -3.48 0.36
C PHE A 198 -16.93 -2.09 0.78
N PRO A 199 -16.28 -0.99 0.37
CA PRO A 199 -16.54 0.37 0.87
C PRO A 199 -17.67 1.08 0.10
N GLY A 200 -18.65 0.35 -0.43
CA GLY A 200 -19.49 0.78 -1.55
C GLY A 200 -20.06 2.19 -1.44
N LYS A 201 -20.75 2.53 -0.35
CA LYS A 201 -21.34 3.85 -0.16
C LYS A 201 -20.31 4.98 -0.10
N GLU A 202 -19.17 4.76 0.55
CA GLU A 202 -18.13 5.77 0.70
C GLU A 202 -17.45 6.09 -0.63
N LEU A 203 -17.38 5.12 -1.55
CA LEU A 203 -16.83 5.31 -2.89
C LEU A 203 -17.66 6.24 -3.77
N LEU A 204 -18.95 6.40 -3.47
CA LEU A 204 -19.84 7.31 -4.20
C LEU A 204 -19.60 8.78 -3.86
N ASP A 205 -18.75 9.07 -2.85
CA ASP A 205 -18.34 10.44 -2.56
C ASP A 205 -17.40 10.96 -3.65
N LYS A 206 -17.86 12.00 -4.36
CA LYS A 206 -17.14 12.64 -5.46
C LYS A 206 -15.78 13.20 -5.05
N ASP A 207 -15.68 13.77 -3.84
CA ASP A 207 -14.44 14.37 -3.36
C ASP A 207 -13.39 13.27 -3.10
N LEU A 208 -13.83 12.13 -2.56
CA LEU A 208 -12.98 10.96 -2.33
C LEU A 208 -12.58 10.30 -3.66
N TRP A 209 -13.51 10.16 -4.60
CA TRP A 209 -13.25 9.56 -5.90
C TRP A 209 -12.28 10.40 -6.73
N ALA A 210 -12.46 11.73 -6.75
CA ALA A 210 -11.52 12.64 -7.40
C ALA A 210 -10.11 12.54 -6.78
N PHE A 211 -10.01 12.40 -5.47
CA PHE A 211 -8.73 12.18 -4.78
C PHE A 211 -8.09 10.83 -5.17
N PHE A 212 -8.90 9.76 -5.22
CA PHE A 212 -8.47 8.43 -5.65
C PHE A 212 -7.90 8.43 -7.08
N GLU A 213 -8.62 9.07 -8.02
CA GLU A 213 -8.18 9.19 -9.42
C GLU A 213 -6.93 10.06 -9.56
N LYS A 214 -6.90 11.23 -8.91
CA LYS A 214 -5.78 12.19 -8.98
C LYS A 214 -4.45 11.56 -8.57
N TYR A 215 -4.46 10.72 -7.55
CA TYR A 215 -3.25 10.09 -7.00
C TYR A 215 -3.05 8.63 -7.40
N ASN A 216 -3.95 8.07 -8.23
CA ASN A 216 -3.90 6.66 -8.67
C ASN A 216 -3.71 5.68 -7.51
N LEU A 217 -4.49 5.82 -6.43
CA LEU A 217 -4.28 5.02 -5.23
C LEU A 217 -4.56 3.53 -5.51
N ASP A 218 -3.82 2.65 -4.82
CA ASP A 218 -4.16 1.23 -4.79
C ASP A 218 -5.37 0.97 -3.87
N ASP A 219 -6.14 -0.06 -4.19
CA ASP A 219 -7.32 -0.49 -3.42
C ASP A 219 -6.99 -0.61 -1.92
N ARG A 220 -5.85 -1.20 -1.55
CA ARG A 220 -5.46 -1.34 -0.14
C ARG A 220 -5.32 0.01 0.58
N VAL A 221 -4.80 1.03 -0.10
CA VAL A 221 -4.61 2.36 0.48
C VAL A 221 -5.90 3.17 0.42
N LEU A 222 -6.72 2.99 -0.62
CA LEU A 222 -8.07 3.53 -0.68
C LEU A 222 -8.91 3.05 0.51
N HIS A 223 -8.90 1.74 0.80
CA HIS A 223 -9.63 1.20 1.95
C HIS A 223 -9.13 1.80 3.27
N LYS A 224 -7.81 1.88 3.47
CA LYS A 224 -7.25 2.50 4.68
C LYS A 224 -7.65 3.97 4.79
N LEU A 225 -7.63 4.71 3.67
CA LEU A 225 -8.10 6.10 3.62
C LEU A 225 -9.57 6.19 4.03
N ILE A 226 -10.44 5.34 3.50
CA ILE A 226 -11.86 5.30 3.84
C ILE A 226 -12.07 5.03 5.33
N ASP A 227 -11.37 4.04 5.89
CA ASP A 227 -11.44 3.71 7.32
C ASP A 227 -11.05 4.92 8.18
N THR A 228 -9.94 5.59 7.87
CA THR A 228 -9.49 6.78 8.61
C THR A 228 -10.45 7.96 8.50
N LEU A 229 -11.08 8.17 7.33
CA LEU A 229 -12.06 9.23 7.11
C LEU A 229 -13.41 8.91 7.78
N ASN A 230 -13.81 7.65 7.80
CA ASN A 230 -15.01 7.18 8.49
C ASN A 230 -14.91 7.32 10.01
N ALA A 231 -13.71 7.17 10.57
CA ALA A 231 -13.47 7.49 11.98
C ALA A 231 -13.63 8.99 12.30
N ARG A 232 -13.59 9.88 11.28
CA ARG A 232 -13.52 11.34 11.43
C ARG A 232 -14.45 12.09 10.47
N ARG A 233 -15.70 11.63 10.37
CA ARG A 233 -16.69 12.14 9.39
C ARG A 233 -16.84 13.66 9.38
N ASP A 234 -16.77 14.31 10.54
CA ASP A 234 -16.95 15.77 10.69
C ASP A 234 -15.87 16.59 9.96
N LYS A 235 -14.66 16.02 9.81
CA LYS A 235 -13.49 16.72 9.23
C LYS A 235 -13.01 16.08 7.93
N LYS A 236 -13.87 15.29 7.27
CA LYS A 236 -13.51 14.53 6.06
C LYS A 236 -12.89 15.43 4.99
N LYS A 237 -13.55 16.55 4.69
CA LYS A 237 -13.11 17.52 3.67
C LYS A 237 -11.79 18.21 4.05
N ASP A 238 -11.69 18.70 5.28
CA ASP A 238 -10.46 19.34 5.77
C ASP A 238 -9.25 18.39 5.73
N ILE A 239 -9.47 17.10 6.05
CA ILE A 239 -8.44 16.07 6.00
C ILE A 239 -8.04 15.80 4.54
N LEU A 240 -9.00 15.64 3.62
CA LEU A 240 -8.73 15.44 2.20
C LEU A 240 -7.95 16.62 1.61
N ASP A 241 -8.35 17.86 1.88
CA ASP A 241 -7.65 19.06 1.41
C ASP A 241 -6.23 19.16 1.97
N ALA A 242 -6.04 18.80 3.24
CA ALA A 242 -4.73 18.83 3.86
C ALA A 242 -3.82 17.71 3.34
N LEU A 243 -4.37 16.53 3.02
CA LEU A 243 -3.66 15.45 2.32
C LEU A 243 -3.28 15.89 0.90
N ASP A 244 -4.21 16.50 0.17
CA ASP A 244 -4.01 17.00 -1.21
C ASP A 244 -2.86 18.00 -1.29
N LYS A 245 -2.85 18.99 -0.39
CA LYS A 245 -1.75 19.99 -0.29
C LYS A 245 -0.39 19.35 -0.03
N ARG A 246 -0.35 18.28 0.78
CA ARG A 246 0.89 17.61 1.18
C ARG A 246 1.41 16.70 0.08
N LEU A 247 0.54 15.88 -0.50
CA LEU A 247 0.90 15.02 -1.62
C LEU A 247 1.27 15.87 -2.85
N GLY A 248 0.55 16.96 -3.12
CA GLY A 248 0.87 17.88 -4.21
C GLY A 248 2.24 18.56 -4.10
N SER A 249 2.79 18.67 -2.88
CA SER A 249 4.15 19.19 -2.65
C SER A 249 5.26 18.14 -2.76
N ALA A 250 4.92 16.85 -2.77
CA ALA A 250 5.90 15.78 -2.84
C ALA A 250 6.29 15.48 -4.29
N GLU A 251 7.59 15.28 -4.56
CA GLU A 251 8.09 14.94 -5.90
C GLU A 251 7.54 13.60 -6.41
N GLN A 252 7.17 12.69 -5.51
CA GLN A 252 6.55 11.41 -5.81
C GLN A 252 5.27 11.21 -4.99
N PRO A 253 4.15 11.83 -5.40
CA PRO A 253 2.89 11.72 -4.68
C PRO A 253 2.32 10.29 -4.69
N ALA A 254 2.66 9.51 -5.71
CA ALA A 254 2.23 8.12 -5.89
C ALA A 254 2.99 7.10 -5.01
N GLY A 255 3.95 7.56 -4.20
CA GLY A 255 4.59 6.69 -3.22
C GLY A 255 3.59 6.28 -2.14
N LEU A 256 2.97 5.11 -2.29
CA LEU A 256 2.05 4.48 -1.32
C LEU A 256 2.53 4.61 0.14
N GLY A 257 3.85 4.55 0.36
CA GLY A 257 4.44 4.67 1.69
C GLY A 257 4.22 6.02 2.37
N LEU A 258 4.21 7.14 1.63
CA LEU A 258 4.00 8.47 2.23
C LEU A 258 2.55 8.62 2.70
N LEU A 259 1.58 8.29 1.85
CA LEU A 259 0.17 8.38 2.21
C LEU A 259 -0.14 7.45 3.39
N VAL A 260 0.30 6.19 3.35
CA VAL A 260 0.08 5.24 4.46
C VAL A 260 0.64 5.79 5.77
N ARG A 261 1.85 6.37 5.76
CA ARG A 261 2.46 6.97 6.96
C ARG A 261 1.71 8.22 7.45
N LEU A 262 1.17 9.03 6.54
CA LEU A 262 0.32 10.17 6.90
C LEU A 262 -0.99 9.71 7.55
N LEU A 263 -1.61 8.65 7.02
CA LEU A 263 -2.81 8.04 7.57
C LEU A 263 -2.55 7.42 8.96
N GLU A 264 -1.42 6.73 9.14
CA GLU A 264 -1.01 6.19 10.45
C GLU A 264 -0.81 7.29 11.49
N GLY A 265 -0.10 8.37 11.14
CA GLY A 265 0.07 9.51 12.03
C GLY A 265 -1.26 10.21 12.34
N LEU A 266 -2.20 10.22 11.39
CA LEU A 266 -3.54 10.76 11.59
C LEU A 266 -4.35 9.90 12.55
N ASP A 267 -4.25 8.57 12.46
CA ASP A 267 -4.92 7.64 13.38
C ASP A 267 -4.37 7.78 14.80
N GLU A 268 -3.04 7.81 14.94
CA GLU A 268 -2.35 7.87 16.23
C GLU A 268 -2.53 9.22 16.95
N THR A 269 -2.29 10.33 16.26
CA THR A 269 -2.21 11.66 16.89
C THR A 269 -3.47 12.51 16.69
N GLY A 270 -4.34 12.10 15.77
CA GLY A 270 -5.48 12.90 15.34
C GLY A 270 -5.13 14.16 14.57
N ARG A 271 -3.87 14.33 14.18
CA ARG A 271 -3.39 15.43 13.36
C ARG A 271 -2.45 14.88 12.28
N LEU A 272 -2.44 15.51 11.12
CA LEU A 272 -1.52 15.10 10.06
C LEU A 272 -0.08 15.45 10.47
N PRO A 273 0.86 14.47 10.53
CA PRO A 273 2.21 14.68 11.08
C PRO A 273 2.97 15.68 10.22
N SER A 274 3.69 16.65 10.80
CA SER A 274 4.35 17.73 10.03
C SER A 274 5.10 17.20 8.79
N PRO A 275 4.95 17.84 7.61
CA PRO A 275 5.56 17.34 6.38
C PRO A 275 7.07 17.16 6.61
N PRO A 276 7.65 16.00 6.23
CA PRO A 276 9.06 15.75 6.43
C PRO A 276 9.85 16.85 5.71
N ARG A 277 10.67 17.59 6.46
CA ARG A 277 11.23 18.87 6.01
C ARG A 277 12.00 18.77 4.69
N ARG A 278 12.56 17.61 4.32
CA ARG A 278 13.06 17.27 2.98
C ARG A 278 13.10 15.75 2.83
N LEU A 279 12.25 15.16 1.99
CA LEU A 279 12.37 13.75 1.58
C LEU A 279 13.50 13.51 0.55
N GLY A 280 14.03 14.58 -0.07
CA GLY A 280 15.11 14.52 -1.06
C GLY A 280 16.49 14.96 -0.54
N GLY A 281 16.61 15.28 0.75
CA GLY A 281 17.92 15.49 1.35
C GLY A 281 18.44 14.14 1.80
N SER A 282 19.33 13.54 1.02
CA SER A 282 20.20 12.46 1.47
C SER A 282 20.77 12.84 2.84
N GLY A 283 20.09 12.38 3.88
CA GLY A 283 20.67 12.14 5.17
C GLY A 283 21.69 11.03 4.95
N ALA A 284 22.82 11.38 4.33
CA ALA A 284 24.08 10.92 4.85
C ALA A 284 23.92 11.08 6.36
N PRO A 285 23.93 9.99 7.13
CA PRO A 285 23.94 10.11 8.57
C PRO A 285 24.98 11.18 8.86
N HIS A 286 24.56 12.28 9.48
CA HIS A 286 25.50 13.16 10.10
C HIS A 286 26.04 12.34 11.27
N ASP A 287 26.92 11.40 10.94
CA ASP A 287 27.97 10.95 11.80
C ASP A 287 28.51 12.27 12.35
N GLY A 288 28.29 12.48 13.64
CA GLY A 288 28.91 13.54 14.41
C GLY A 288 30.41 13.31 14.44
N ARG A 289 31.04 13.46 13.27
CA ARG A 289 32.46 13.29 12.99
C ARG A 289 33.06 14.61 12.53
N GLY A 290 32.59 15.69 13.13
CA GLY A 290 33.31 16.94 13.33
C GLY A 290 32.83 17.45 14.69
N GLU A 291 33.64 17.70 15.70
CA GLU A 291 35.08 17.87 15.79
C GLU A 291 35.51 17.27 17.14
N ARG A 292 36.21 16.14 17.12
CA ARG A 292 37.17 15.84 18.19
C ARG A 292 38.53 15.85 17.54
N GLU A 293 39.14 17.03 17.61
CA GLU A 293 40.57 17.28 17.74
C GLU A 293 41.42 16.02 17.47
N ARG A 294 42.06 15.90 16.32
CA ARG A 294 43.41 16.44 16.14
C ARG A 294 44.20 16.43 17.45
N ASP A 295 44.54 15.24 17.95
CA ASP A 295 45.88 14.99 18.45
C ASP A 295 46.09 13.52 18.84
N ARG A 296 47.30 13.02 18.55
CA ARG A 296 47.84 11.67 18.83
C ARG A 296 47.45 10.62 17.80
N GLY A 297 48.34 10.14 16.95
CA GLY A 297 49.79 10.17 17.00
C GLY A 297 50.28 8.91 16.29
N ASP A 298 51.36 9.08 15.55
CA ASP A 298 52.13 8.03 14.90
C ASP A 298 52.18 6.74 15.72
N ARG A 299 51.77 5.63 15.10
CA ARG A 299 52.27 4.32 15.47
C ARG A 299 52.23 3.41 14.26
N ASP A 300 53.30 3.55 13.50
CA ASP A 300 53.96 2.44 12.81
C ASP A 300 53.84 1.16 13.63
N ARG A 301 53.21 0.14 13.04
CA ARG A 301 53.56 -1.24 13.32
C ARG A 301 53.14 -2.12 12.16
N ASP A 302 54.13 -2.33 11.29
CA ASP A 302 54.51 -3.65 10.84
C ASP A 302 53.84 -4.77 11.65
N ASP A 303 52.93 -5.51 11.02
CA ASP A 303 52.81 -6.92 11.35
C ASP A 303 52.48 -7.73 10.09
N ARG A 304 53.56 -8.03 9.38
CA ARG A 304 53.68 -9.21 8.54
C ARG A 304 53.44 -10.44 9.41
N ARG A 305 52.31 -11.14 9.27
CA ARG A 305 52.28 -12.58 9.59
C ARG A 305 51.07 -13.33 9.06
N ASP A 306 51.34 -14.11 8.02
CA ASP A 306 51.07 -15.55 7.98
C ASP A 306 49.74 -16.07 8.57
N ARG A 307 48.83 -16.43 7.67
CA ARG A 307 47.87 -17.56 7.79
C ARG A 307 47.11 -17.65 6.46
N ARG A 308 47.50 -18.44 5.45
CA ARG A 308 47.61 -19.91 5.40
C ARG A 308 46.56 -20.60 6.27
N GLY A 309 45.50 -21.11 5.63
CA GLY A 309 44.48 -21.99 6.20
C GLY A 309 43.22 -21.93 5.35
N TYR A 310 43.14 -22.69 4.25
CA TYR A 310 42.41 -23.96 4.25
C TYR A 310 41.09 -23.85 5.00
N GLU A 311 39.98 -23.58 4.31
CA GLU A 311 38.77 -24.34 4.62
C GLU A 311 37.80 -24.40 3.45
N GLU A 312 37.90 -25.54 2.76
CA GLU A 312 36.83 -26.15 1.99
C GLU A 312 35.52 -26.11 2.78
N ARG A 313 34.47 -25.49 2.23
CA ARG A 313 33.12 -25.97 2.54
C ARG A 313 32.21 -25.96 1.33
N ARG A 314 32.42 -27.02 0.55
CA ARG A 314 31.38 -27.75 -0.17
C ARG A 314 30.05 -27.67 0.59
N ARG A 315 29.04 -27.06 0.00
CA ARG A 315 27.66 -27.38 0.32
C ARG A 315 26.81 -27.43 -0.93
N SER A 316 27.09 -28.48 -1.70
CA SER A 316 26.14 -29.11 -2.61
C SER A 316 24.85 -29.38 -1.83
N ARG A 317 23.75 -28.73 -2.21
CA ARG A 317 22.41 -29.18 -1.84
C ARG A 317 21.60 -29.32 -3.11
N SER A 318 21.83 -30.46 -3.76
CA SER A 318 20.87 -31.12 -4.64
C SER A 318 19.56 -31.24 -3.86
N ARG A 319 18.50 -30.65 -4.39
CA ARG A 319 17.14 -30.98 -3.97
C ARG A 319 16.32 -31.25 -5.21
N ASP A 320 16.56 -32.44 -5.75
CA ASP A 320 15.53 -33.28 -6.34
C ASP A 320 14.30 -33.27 -5.45
N ARG A 321 13.16 -32.82 -5.99
CA ARG A 321 11.85 -33.36 -5.62
C ARG A 321 10.96 -33.37 -6.88
N ARG A 322 10.64 -34.61 -7.24
CA ARG A 322 9.48 -35.08 -8.02
C ARG A 322 8.22 -34.28 -7.76
#